data_AF-A0AA51GSB6-F1
#
_entry.id   AF-A0AA51GSB6-F1
#
_cell.length_a   1.000
_cell.length_b   1.000
_cell.length_c   1.000
_cell.angle_alpha   90.00
_cell.angle_beta   90.00
_cell.angle_gamma   90.00
#
_symmetry.space_group_name_H-M   'P 1'
#
loop_
_entity.id
_entity.type
_entity.pdbx_description
1 polymer ?
#
loop_
_entity_poly.entity_id
_entity_poly.type
_entity_poly.pdbx_seq_one_letter_code
_entity_poly.pdbx_strand_id
1 'polypeptide(L)'
;MKNVFSYNADVDKTAYMNWRTNHHQPIHNMNTIADGYFESAIMLAQQCVNDNRDKKADILIFPMFFSVNHAIELYGKSICWSLNILLGYKSTYKENHDIRGIWLTAKEKIKKFGFDDTRPENEFNKMVINLELYLDELSKTIGETKDVNTAYYNIDFSRYPLNSRSKNHFYLNKFDNVAIDLENFVEIFSDIHDCLERLATYYYNLVVESWQDN
;
A
#
# COMPACT_ATOMS: atom_id res chain seq x y z
N MET A 1 -5.79 35.48 -8.62
CA MET A 1 -5.75 34.21 -7.87
C MET A 1 -4.44 33.52 -8.18
N LYS A 2 -3.76 32.95 -7.19
CA LYS A 2 -2.49 32.25 -7.40
C LYS A 2 -2.76 30.79 -7.79
N ASN A 3 -1.96 30.23 -8.69
CA ASN A 3 -2.10 28.83 -9.12
C ASN A 3 -1.71 27.87 -7.99
N VAL A 4 -2.33 26.68 -7.93
CA VAL A 4 -1.98 25.63 -6.95
C VAL A 4 -0.53 25.15 -7.14
N PHE A 5 -0.11 24.91 -8.39
CA PHE A 5 1.26 24.55 -8.74
C PHE A 5 2.17 25.80 -8.80
N SER A 6 2.39 26.42 -7.65
CA SER A 6 3.31 27.55 -7.53
C SER A 6 3.95 27.63 -6.15
N TYR A 7 5.13 28.24 -6.10
CA TYR A 7 5.91 28.41 -4.88
C TYR A 7 5.25 29.35 -3.89
N ASN A 8 5.28 29.01 -2.60
CA ASN A 8 5.06 29.99 -1.54
C ASN A 8 6.33 30.84 -1.34
N ALA A 9 6.17 32.10 -0.94
CA ALA A 9 7.33 32.96 -0.61
C ALA A 9 8.05 32.44 0.65
N ASP A 10 7.31 31.77 1.52
CA ASP A 10 7.81 31.01 2.66
C ASP A 10 8.10 29.57 2.23
N VAL A 11 9.37 29.16 2.27
CA VAL A 11 9.83 27.83 1.84
C VAL A 11 9.21 26.72 2.70
N ASP A 12 8.96 26.98 3.98
CA ASP A 12 8.38 26.00 4.91
C ASP A 12 6.89 25.74 4.62
N LYS A 13 6.28 26.56 3.76
CA LYS A 13 4.91 26.40 3.25
C LYS A 13 4.87 25.88 1.80
N THR A 14 6.00 25.40 1.29
CA THR A 14 6.11 24.83 -0.07
C THR A 14 6.37 23.32 0.02
N ALA A 15 5.52 22.53 -0.66
CA ALA A 15 5.77 21.12 -0.92
C ALA A 15 6.31 20.92 -2.34
N TYR A 16 7.22 19.96 -2.50
CA TYR A 16 7.93 19.71 -3.75
C TYR A 16 7.64 18.29 -4.24
N MET A 17 6.81 18.15 -5.28
CA MET A 17 6.39 16.83 -5.78
C MET A 17 7.54 15.95 -6.27
N ASN A 18 8.65 16.55 -6.72
CA ASN A 18 9.79 15.85 -7.29
C ASN A 18 11.05 15.85 -6.40
N TRP A 19 10.99 16.35 -5.17
CA TRP A 19 12.18 16.47 -4.32
C TRP A 19 12.73 15.13 -3.85
N ARG A 20 11.84 14.17 -3.60
CA ARG A 20 12.21 12.81 -3.18
C ARG A 20 12.21 11.80 -4.34
N THR A 21 11.95 12.21 -5.58
CA THR A 21 11.87 11.31 -6.76
C THR A 21 12.92 11.66 -7.81
N ASN A 22 13.26 10.68 -8.65
CA ASN A 22 14.28 10.81 -9.70
C ASN A 22 13.80 10.14 -11.01
N HIS A 23 13.90 10.86 -12.12
CA HIS A 23 13.51 10.38 -13.46
C HIS A 23 14.11 9.00 -13.83
N HIS A 24 15.32 8.70 -13.36
CA HIS A 24 16.04 7.47 -13.72
C HIS A 24 15.87 6.33 -12.71
N GLN A 25 15.10 6.52 -11.64
CA GLN A 25 14.92 5.53 -10.57
C GLN A 25 13.43 5.20 -10.38
N PRO A 26 12.79 4.50 -11.33
CA PRO A 26 11.34 4.27 -11.27
C PRO A 26 10.91 3.44 -10.05
N ILE A 27 11.72 2.46 -9.62
CA ILE A 27 11.46 1.65 -8.41
C ILE A 27 11.49 2.53 -7.15
N HIS A 28 12.52 3.38 -7.02
CA HIS A 28 12.62 4.37 -5.94
C HIS A 28 11.43 5.33 -5.91
N ASN A 29 10.99 5.80 -7.07
CA ASN A 29 9.82 6.69 -7.16
C ASN A 29 8.55 6.00 -6.67
N MET A 30 8.36 4.72 -7.00
CA MET A 30 7.23 3.94 -6.50
C MET A 30 7.30 3.78 -4.97
N ASN A 31 8.47 3.47 -4.42
CA ASN A 31 8.67 3.40 -2.97
C ASN A 31 8.34 4.73 -2.29
N THR A 32 8.86 5.84 -2.84
CA THR A 32 8.64 7.20 -2.31
C THR A 32 7.16 7.58 -2.29
N ILE A 33 6.42 7.23 -3.35
CA ILE A 33 4.98 7.53 -3.43
C ILE A 33 4.19 6.61 -2.47
N ALA A 34 4.55 5.33 -2.38
CA ALA A 34 3.92 4.38 -1.45
C ALA A 34 4.08 4.84 0.02
N ASP A 35 5.29 5.26 0.39
CA ASP A 35 5.61 5.86 1.69
C ASP A 35 4.68 7.03 2.02
N GLY A 36 4.55 7.99 1.10
CA GLY A 36 3.67 9.14 1.28
C GLY A 36 2.19 8.78 1.47
N TYR A 37 1.69 7.74 0.79
CA TYR A 37 0.32 7.27 0.98
C TYR A 37 0.10 6.64 2.36
N PHE A 38 1.01 5.79 2.83
CA PHE A 38 0.93 5.23 4.19
C PHE A 38 0.99 6.31 5.26
N GLU A 39 2.02 7.16 5.21
CA GLU A 39 2.21 8.27 6.15
C GLU A 39 0.96 9.16 6.22
N SER A 40 0.40 9.53 5.05
CA SER A 40 -0.81 10.36 5.02
C SER A 40 -2.01 9.70 5.72
N ALA A 41 -2.21 8.40 5.54
CA ALA A 41 -3.33 7.68 6.14
C ALA A 41 -3.14 7.53 7.65
N ILE A 42 -1.94 7.16 8.09
CA ILE A 42 -1.60 6.98 9.51
C ILE A 42 -1.71 8.32 10.25
N MET A 43 -1.17 9.40 9.68
CA MET A 43 -1.27 10.75 10.26
C MET A 43 -2.74 11.19 10.40
N LEU A 44 -3.57 10.97 9.38
CA LEU A 44 -5.00 11.30 9.44
C LEU A 44 -5.74 10.44 10.49
N ALA A 45 -5.44 9.16 10.55
CA ALA A 45 -6.03 8.25 11.53
C ALA A 45 -5.67 8.68 12.96
N GLN A 46 -4.40 8.99 13.22
CA GLN A 46 -3.94 9.48 14.53
C GLN A 46 -4.62 10.80 14.92
N GLN A 47 -4.81 11.72 13.97
CA GLN A 47 -5.57 12.95 14.22
C GLN A 47 -7.03 12.67 14.61
N CYS A 48 -7.65 11.69 13.97
CA CYS A 48 -9.01 11.27 14.31
C CYS A 48 -9.07 10.59 15.69
N VAL A 49 -8.12 9.71 16.02
CA VAL A 49 -8.01 9.10 17.36
C VAL A 49 -7.91 10.18 18.44
N ASN A 50 -7.09 11.21 18.19
CA ASN A 50 -6.88 12.30 19.14
C ASN A 50 -8.12 13.19 19.34
N ASP A 51 -8.88 13.51 18.28
CA ASP A 51 -10.14 14.25 18.36
C ASP A 51 -11.09 13.97 17.19
N ASN A 52 -12.15 13.21 17.47
CA ASN A 52 -13.26 12.90 16.55
C ASN A 52 -14.63 13.40 17.06
N ARG A 53 -14.68 14.46 17.87
CA ARG A 53 -15.97 15.00 18.38
C ARG A 53 -16.89 15.51 17.27
N ASP A 54 -16.31 16.02 16.20
CA ASP A 54 -17.00 16.48 14.98
C ASP A 54 -17.27 15.35 13.97
N LYS A 55 -16.90 14.11 14.30
CA LYS A 55 -17.05 12.92 13.44
C LYS A 55 -16.31 13.02 12.10
N LYS A 56 -15.21 13.79 12.05
CA LYS A 56 -14.34 13.87 10.85
C LYS A 56 -13.86 12.53 10.33
N ALA A 57 -13.72 11.51 11.20
CA ALA A 57 -13.32 10.17 10.80
C ALA A 57 -14.27 9.55 9.78
N ASP A 58 -15.57 9.83 9.86
CA ASP A 58 -16.58 9.27 8.96
C ASP A 58 -16.41 9.79 7.52
N ILE A 59 -15.80 10.97 7.37
CA ILE A 59 -15.45 11.58 6.08
C ILE A 59 -14.09 11.05 5.61
N LEU A 60 -13.13 10.97 6.52
CA LEU A 60 -11.73 10.65 6.21
C LEU A 60 -11.48 9.14 6.02
N ILE A 61 -12.38 8.26 6.46
CA ILE A 61 -12.16 6.81 6.40
C ILE A 61 -11.98 6.29 4.97
N PHE A 62 -12.71 6.84 4.02
CA PHE A 62 -12.60 6.48 2.60
C PHE A 62 -11.22 6.85 2.02
N PRO A 63 -10.75 8.12 2.09
CA PRO A 63 -9.41 8.45 1.62
C PRO A 63 -8.30 7.75 2.40
N MET A 64 -8.47 7.46 3.70
CA MET A 64 -7.52 6.65 4.47
C MET A 64 -7.40 5.22 3.88
N PHE A 65 -8.53 4.53 3.65
CA PHE A 65 -8.51 3.21 3.01
C PHE A 65 -7.98 3.21 1.59
N PHE A 66 -8.31 4.22 0.79
CA PHE A 66 -7.74 4.38 -0.54
C PHE A 66 -6.21 4.45 -0.46
N SER A 67 -5.69 5.28 0.45
CA SER A 67 -4.27 5.52 0.60
C SER A 67 -3.51 4.27 1.03
N VAL A 68 -3.92 3.58 2.09
CA VAL A 68 -3.23 2.35 2.55
C VAL A 68 -3.29 1.23 1.52
N ASN A 69 -4.44 1.01 0.86
CA ASN A 69 -4.56 -0.02 -0.17
C ASN A 69 -3.67 0.28 -1.38
N HIS A 70 -3.62 1.55 -1.78
CA HIS A 70 -2.78 1.95 -2.90
C HIS A 70 -1.29 1.90 -2.54
N ALA A 71 -0.92 2.23 -1.31
CA ALA A 71 0.45 2.08 -0.82
C ALA A 71 0.91 0.62 -0.83
N ILE A 72 0.07 -0.32 -0.36
CA ILE A 72 0.32 -1.77 -0.43
C ILE A 72 0.52 -2.21 -1.89
N GLU A 73 -0.33 -1.73 -2.80
CA GLU A 73 -0.21 -2.02 -4.23
C GLU A 73 1.14 -1.56 -4.80
N LEU A 74 1.54 -0.32 -4.51
CA LEU A 74 2.77 0.28 -5.01
C LEU A 74 4.02 -0.43 -4.45
N TYR A 75 4.06 -0.70 -3.15
CA TYR A 75 5.16 -1.46 -2.57
C TYR A 75 5.23 -2.87 -3.12
N GLY A 76 4.10 -3.57 -3.21
CA GLY A 76 4.05 -4.93 -3.78
C GLY A 76 4.56 -4.97 -5.23
N LYS A 77 4.19 -3.98 -6.05
CA LYS A 77 4.70 -3.84 -7.43
C LYS A 77 6.18 -3.50 -7.47
N SER A 78 6.65 -2.62 -6.60
CA SER A 78 8.06 -2.24 -6.48
C SER A 78 8.94 -3.44 -6.10
N ILE A 79 8.53 -4.19 -5.06
CA ILE A 79 9.19 -5.43 -4.63
C ILE A 79 9.23 -6.44 -5.80
N CYS A 80 8.12 -6.64 -6.49
CA CYS A 80 8.07 -7.52 -7.67
C CYS A 80 9.04 -7.06 -8.78
N TRP A 81 9.12 -5.75 -9.06
CA TRP A 81 10.01 -5.21 -10.07
C TRP A 81 11.47 -5.47 -9.69
N SER A 82 11.87 -5.14 -8.46
CA SER A 82 13.21 -5.40 -7.97
C SER A 82 13.59 -6.88 -8.08
N LEU A 83 12.71 -7.76 -7.61
CA LEU A 83 12.93 -9.21 -7.67
C LEU A 83 12.97 -9.74 -9.11
N ASN A 84 12.23 -9.15 -10.04
CA ASN A 84 12.32 -9.53 -11.44
C ASN A 84 13.70 -9.23 -12.02
N ILE A 85 14.30 -8.09 -11.69
CA ILE A 85 15.68 -7.77 -12.09
C ILE A 85 16.65 -8.78 -11.47
N LEU A 86 16.57 -8.98 -10.15
CA LEU A 86 17.47 -9.85 -9.40
C LEU A 86 17.40 -11.33 -9.83
N LEU A 87 16.23 -11.79 -10.28
CA LEU A 87 16.01 -13.16 -10.77
C LEU A 87 16.25 -13.32 -12.29
N GLY A 88 16.70 -12.28 -12.99
CA GLY A 88 16.96 -12.32 -14.44
C GLY A 88 15.69 -12.36 -15.31
N TYR A 89 14.55 -11.92 -14.78
CA TYR A 89 13.30 -11.74 -15.53
C TYR A 89 13.24 -10.38 -16.22
N LYS A 90 12.21 -10.20 -17.05
CA LYS A 90 11.91 -8.89 -17.64
C LYS A 90 11.68 -7.86 -16.53
N SER A 91 12.41 -6.75 -16.59
CA SER A 91 12.36 -5.62 -15.66
C SER A 91 11.03 -4.86 -15.77
N THR A 92 9.98 -5.39 -15.17
CA THR A 92 8.64 -4.81 -15.09
C THR A 92 7.83 -5.47 -13.97
N TYR A 93 6.60 -5.02 -13.73
CA TYR A 93 5.61 -5.66 -12.86
C TYR A 93 4.33 -5.96 -13.66
N LYS A 94 3.42 -6.75 -13.08
CA LYS A 94 2.13 -7.05 -13.72
C LYS A 94 1.20 -5.84 -13.60
N GLU A 95 0.64 -5.41 -14.73
CA GLU A 95 -0.38 -4.37 -14.79
C GLU A 95 -1.74 -4.93 -14.33
N ASN A 96 -1.90 -5.09 -13.02
CA ASN A 96 -3.20 -5.33 -12.39
C ASN A 96 -3.32 -4.51 -11.09
N HIS A 97 -4.53 -4.45 -10.53
CA HIS A 97 -4.84 -3.77 -9.26
C HIS A 97 -5.31 -4.77 -8.18
N ASP A 98 -5.07 -6.06 -8.41
CA ASP A 98 -5.36 -7.11 -7.44
C ASP A 98 -4.26 -7.13 -6.39
N ILE A 99 -4.45 -6.35 -5.32
CA ILE A 99 -3.46 -6.18 -4.25
C ILE A 99 -3.06 -7.52 -3.60
N ARG A 100 -4.00 -8.46 -3.46
CA ARG A 100 -3.73 -9.78 -2.90
C ARG A 100 -2.87 -10.59 -3.86
N GLY A 101 -3.25 -10.64 -5.13
CA GLY A 101 -2.47 -11.31 -6.17
C GLY A 101 -1.08 -10.72 -6.35
N ILE A 102 -0.94 -9.39 -6.24
CA ILE A 102 0.35 -8.69 -6.26
C ILE A 102 1.22 -9.15 -5.09
N TRP A 103 0.68 -9.14 -3.85
CA TRP A 103 1.41 -9.61 -2.68
C TRP A 103 1.83 -11.08 -2.78
N LEU A 104 0.92 -11.97 -3.18
CA LEU A 104 1.23 -13.39 -3.35
C LEU A 104 2.37 -13.60 -4.38
N THR A 105 2.31 -12.86 -5.49
CA THR A 105 3.38 -12.87 -6.50
C THR A 105 4.72 -12.38 -5.92
N ALA A 106 4.70 -11.31 -5.12
CA ALA A 106 5.89 -10.81 -4.44
C ALA A 106 6.46 -11.85 -3.47
N LYS A 107 5.61 -12.42 -2.61
CA LYS A 107 5.98 -13.47 -1.64
C LYS A 107 6.60 -14.70 -2.31
N GLU A 108 6.04 -15.17 -3.42
CA GLU A 108 6.61 -16.28 -4.20
C GLU A 108 8.00 -15.94 -4.75
N LYS A 109 8.18 -14.71 -5.25
CA LYS A 109 9.49 -14.24 -5.73
C LYS A 109 10.52 -14.09 -4.61
N ILE A 110 10.10 -13.62 -3.44
CA ILE A 110 10.95 -13.55 -2.24
C ILE A 110 11.45 -14.96 -1.89
N LYS A 111 10.54 -15.94 -1.83
CA LYS A 111 10.90 -17.34 -1.59
C LYS A 111 11.83 -17.90 -2.65
N LYS A 112 11.61 -17.55 -3.92
CA LYS A 112 12.46 -17.98 -5.04
C LYS A 112 13.86 -17.36 -5.00
N PHE A 113 13.96 -16.09 -4.64
CA PHE A 113 15.23 -15.39 -4.45
C PHE A 113 16.02 -16.02 -3.30
N GLY A 114 15.32 -16.45 -2.26
CA GLY A 114 15.88 -17.27 -1.19
C GLY A 114 16.15 -16.49 0.10
N PHE A 115 16.34 -17.27 1.14
CA PHE A 115 16.62 -16.86 2.50
C PHE A 115 18.03 -17.31 2.88
N ASP A 116 18.63 -16.60 3.84
CA ASP A 116 19.98 -16.87 4.35
C ASP A 116 19.98 -16.71 5.88
N ASP A 117 21.12 -16.96 6.53
CA ASP A 117 21.25 -16.91 8.00
C ASP A 117 20.91 -15.53 8.59
N THR A 118 21.07 -14.46 7.80
CA THR A 118 20.73 -13.09 8.21
C THR A 118 19.26 -12.73 7.95
N ARG A 119 18.59 -13.47 7.06
CA ARG A 119 17.19 -13.27 6.68
C ARG A 119 16.45 -14.60 6.65
N PRO A 120 16.23 -15.26 7.80
CA PRO A 120 15.62 -16.57 7.83
C PRO A 120 14.11 -16.48 7.52
N GLU A 121 13.56 -17.53 6.90
CA GLU A 121 12.16 -17.56 6.43
C GLU A 121 11.15 -17.40 7.58
N ASN A 122 11.48 -17.87 8.79
CA ASN A 122 10.61 -17.73 9.96
C ASN A 122 10.41 -16.27 10.38
N GLU A 123 11.47 -15.45 10.37
CA GLU A 123 11.39 -14.03 10.68
C GLU A 123 10.64 -13.27 9.58
N PHE A 124 10.87 -13.63 8.31
CA PHE A 124 10.06 -13.11 7.20
C PHE A 124 8.56 -13.39 7.41
N ASN A 125 8.19 -14.63 7.73
CA ASN A 125 6.79 -15.01 7.94
C ASN A 125 6.15 -14.26 9.13
N LYS A 126 6.90 -13.98 10.20
CA LYS A 126 6.43 -13.15 11.31
C LYS A 126 6.22 -11.70 10.88
N MET A 127 7.18 -11.14 10.14
CA MET A 127 7.14 -9.74 9.72
C MET A 127 5.91 -9.42 8.84
N VAL A 128 5.50 -10.36 7.99
CA VAL A 128 4.40 -10.14 7.04
C VAL A 128 3.02 -10.51 7.59
N ILE A 129 2.91 -11.00 8.82
CA ILE A 129 1.68 -11.61 9.33
C ILE A 129 0.49 -10.65 9.30
N ASN A 130 0.68 -9.40 9.73
CA ASN A 130 -0.37 -8.39 9.77
C ASN A 130 -0.83 -7.99 8.36
N LEU A 131 0.09 -7.92 7.40
CA LEU A 131 -0.25 -7.71 5.99
C LEU A 131 -1.14 -8.85 5.46
N GLU A 132 -0.79 -10.10 5.75
CA GLU A 132 -1.56 -11.25 5.26
C GLU A 132 -2.94 -11.35 5.90
N LEU A 133 -3.02 -11.11 7.21
CA LEU A 133 -4.29 -11.05 7.93
C LEU A 133 -5.18 -9.92 7.41
N TYR A 134 -4.62 -8.74 7.16
CA TYR A 134 -5.35 -7.62 6.57
C TYR A 134 -5.86 -7.95 5.16
N LEU A 135 -5.02 -8.49 4.28
CA LEU A 135 -5.43 -8.85 2.92
C LEU A 135 -6.51 -9.94 2.91
N ASP A 136 -6.46 -10.89 3.85
CA ASP A 136 -7.50 -11.89 4.09
C ASP A 136 -8.81 -11.25 4.54
N GLU A 137 -8.77 -10.38 5.56
CA GLU A 137 -9.94 -9.67 6.08
C GLU A 137 -10.58 -8.80 4.99
N LEU A 138 -9.77 -8.00 4.30
CA LEU A 138 -10.22 -7.12 3.24
C LEU A 138 -10.89 -7.92 2.12
N SER A 139 -10.26 -9.00 1.67
CA SER A 139 -10.84 -9.82 0.59
C SER A 139 -12.17 -10.47 1.01
N LYS A 140 -12.27 -10.93 2.26
CA LYS A 140 -13.53 -11.46 2.82
C LYS A 140 -14.60 -10.37 2.93
N THR A 141 -14.21 -9.15 3.26
CA THR A 141 -15.11 -8.01 3.47
C THR A 141 -15.69 -7.48 2.16
N ILE A 142 -14.87 -7.38 1.12
CA ILE A 142 -15.29 -6.80 -0.17
C ILE A 142 -15.73 -7.85 -1.19
N GLY A 143 -15.45 -9.14 -0.97
CA GLY A 143 -15.88 -10.22 -1.85
C GLY A 143 -17.42 -10.37 -1.87
N GLU A 144 -18.02 -10.27 -3.06
CA GLU A 144 -19.42 -10.66 -3.23
C GLU A 144 -19.49 -12.20 -3.26
N THR A 145 -20.30 -12.81 -2.40
CA THR A 145 -20.68 -14.25 -2.44
C THR A 145 -19.55 -15.28 -2.29
N LYS A 146 -19.03 -15.51 -1.08
CA LYS A 146 -18.17 -16.67 -0.66
C LYS A 146 -16.90 -16.96 -1.50
N ASP A 147 -16.70 -16.34 -2.65
CA ASP A 147 -15.55 -16.48 -3.52
C ASP A 147 -14.64 -15.27 -3.37
N VAL A 148 -13.63 -15.46 -2.52
CA VAL A 148 -12.54 -14.51 -2.24
C VAL A 148 -11.84 -14.07 -3.54
N ASN A 149 -11.84 -14.88 -4.60
CA ASN A 149 -11.18 -14.55 -5.86
C ASN A 149 -11.90 -13.44 -6.64
N THR A 150 -13.12 -13.06 -6.25
CA THR A 150 -13.85 -11.93 -6.87
C THR A 150 -13.63 -10.60 -6.15
N ALA A 151 -12.95 -10.61 -5.00
CA ALA A 151 -12.75 -9.43 -4.16
C ALA A 151 -12.06 -8.27 -4.89
N TYR A 152 -11.12 -8.57 -5.80
CA TYR A 152 -10.38 -7.54 -6.54
C TYR A 152 -11.29 -6.64 -7.39
N TYR A 153 -12.47 -7.10 -7.80
CA TYR A 153 -13.43 -6.27 -8.54
C TYR A 153 -14.06 -5.17 -7.69
N ASN A 154 -13.90 -5.24 -6.37
CA ASN A 154 -14.51 -4.35 -5.39
C ASN A 154 -13.46 -3.58 -4.56
N ILE A 155 -12.18 -3.64 -4.92
CA ILE A 155 -11.10 -2.94 -4.20
C ILE A 155 -11.23 -1.41 -4.29
N ASP A 156 -12.04 -0.94 -5.23
CA ASP A 156 -12.42 0.45 -5.43
C ASP A 156 -13.49 0.98 -4.46
N PHE A 157 -13.90 0.21 -3.44
CA PHE A 157 -14.93 0.59 -2.46
C PHE A 157 -14.68 1.93 -1.75
N SER A 158 -13.41 2.29 -1.60
CA SER A 158 -12.97 3.53 -0.97
C SER A 158 -12.95 4.73 -1.92
N ARG A 159 -13.14 4.50 -3.21
CA ARG A 159 -13.14 5.53 -4.27
C ARG A 159 -14.53 5.82 -4.80
N TYR A 160 -15.34 4.78 -4.98
CA TYR A 160 -16.65 4.87 -5.58
C TYR A 160 -17.70 4.21 -4.69
N PRO A 161 -18.95 4.71 -4.68
CA PRO A 161 -20.05 4.05 -4.00
C PRO A 161 -20.54 2.79 -4.75
N LEU A 162 -20.22 2.68 -6.05
CA LEU A 162 -20.57 1.56 -6.91
C LEU A 162 -19.30 0.93 -7.50
N ASN A 163 -19.28 -0.40 -7.59
CA ASN A 163 -18.23 -1.12 -8.28
C ASN A 163 -18.35 -0.97 -9.81
N SER A 164 -17.36 -1.49 -10.54
CA SER A 164 -17.34 -1.58 -12.02
C SER A 164 -18.58 -2.22 -12.66
N ARG A 165 -19.40 -2.94 -11.88
CA ARG A 165 -20.65 -3.60 -12.33
C ARG A 165 -21.90 -2.82 -11.90
N SER A 166 -21.74 -1.55 -11.50
CA SER A 166 -22.81 -0.67 -11.01
C SER A 166 -23.56 -1.21 -9.79
N LYS A 167 -22.91 -2.05 -8.97
CA LYS A 167 -23.46 -2.54 -7.71
C LYS A 167 -22.88 -1.79 -6.54
N ASN A 168 -23.70 -1.56 -5.52
CA ASN A 168 -23.30 -1.01 -4.23
C ASN A 168 -22.17 -1.84 -3.59
N HIS A 169 -21.19 -1.15 -3.00
CA HIS A 169 -20.22 -1.81 -2.12
C HIS A 169 -20.84 -2.29 -0.80
N PHE A 170 -20.11 -3.17 -0.11
CA PHE A 170 -20.57 -3.90 1.07
C PHE A 170 -21.17 -3.01 2.18
N TYR A 171 -20.65 -1.80 2.38
CA TYR A 171 -21.11 -0.88 3.43
C TYR A 171 -22.46 -0.23 3.11
N LEU A 172 -22.89 -0.18 1.84
CA LEU A 172 -24.20 0.34 1.42
C LEU A 172 -25.29 -0.73 1.41
N ASN A 173 -24.93 -2.01 1.58
CA ASN A 173 -25.87 -3.14 1.54
C ASN A 173 -26.25 -3.66 2.94
N LYS A 174 -25.82 -3.00 4.01
CA LYS A 174 -26.09 -3.39 5.39
C LYS A 174 -27.06 -2.41 6.05
N PHE A 175 -27.90 -2.93 6.95
CA PHE A 175 -28.77 -2.11 7.79
C PHE A 175 -28.00 -1.45 8.94
N ASP A 176 -27.05 -2.19 9.52
CA ASP A 176 -26.18 -1.69 10.60
C ASP A 176 -24.95 -0.97 10.04
N ASN A 177 -24.40 -0.06 10.86
CA ASN A 177 -23.16 0.63 10.56
C ASN A 177 -21.99 -0.36 10.41
N VAL A 178 -21.20 -0.18 9.37
CA VAL A 178 -19.86 -0.76 9.30
C VAL A 178 -18.91 0.16 10.06
N ALA A 179 -18.47 -0.28 11.23
CA ALA A 179 -17.54 0.46 12.07
C ALA A 179 -16.09 0.05 11.80
N ILE A 180 -15.17 1.01 11.95
CA ILE A 180 -13.72 0.78 11.89
C ILE A 180 -13.12 1.27 13.21
N ASP A 181 -12.30 0.43 13.81
CA ASP A 181 -11.50 0.80 14.97
C ASP A 181 -10.26 1.58 14.52
N LEU A 182 -10.22 2.87 14.85
CA LEU A 182 -9.15 3.77 14.41
C LEU A 182 -7.84 3.57 15.18
N GLU A 183 -7.88 3.09 16.42
CA GLU A 183 -6.66 2.79 17.17
C GLU A 183 -5.99 1.55 16.57
N ASN A 184 -6.78 0.50 16.33
CA ASN A 184 -6.30 -0.70 15.65
C ASN A 184 -5.91 -0.42 14.19
N PHE A 185 -6.58 0.52 13.51
CA PHE A 185 -6.17 0.97 12.17
C PHE A 185 -4.74 1.52 12.21
N VAL A 186 -4.43 2.43 13.15
CA VAL A 186 -3.08 3.00 13.29
C VAL A 186 -2.05 1.90 13.57
N GLU A 187 -2.32 1.00 14.51
CA GLU A 187 -1.40 -0.08 14.89
C GLU A 187 -1.09 -0.99 13.69
N ILE A 188 -2.13 -1.55 13.06
CA ILE A 188 -1.98 -2.49 11.95
C ILE A 188 -1.29 -1.85 10.74
N PHE A 189 -1.67 -0.62 10.36
CA PHE A 189 -1.08 0.00 9.18
C PHE A 189 0.31 0.56 9.41
N SER A 190 0.68 0.89 10.66
CA SER A 190 2.09 1.21 10.99
C SER A 190 2.97 -0.03 10.85
N ASP A 191 2.53 -1.18 11.37
CA ASP A 191 3.25 -2.45 11.22
C ASP A 191 3.40 -2.87 9.75
N ILE A 192 2.31 -2.73 8.97
CA ILE A 192 2.33 -3.06 7.53
C ILE A 192 3.26 -2.12 6.76
N HIS A 193 3.22 -0.82 7.06
CA HIS A 193 4.10 0.18 6.45
C HIS A 193 5.57 -0.16 6.71
N ASP A 194 5.95 -0.38 7.97
CA ASP A 194 7.30 -0.77 8.37
C ASP A 194 7.78 -2.05 7.66
N CYS A 195 6.92 -3.07 7.58
CA CYS A 195 7.24 -4.32 6.89
C CYS A 195 7.50 -4.10 5.39
N LEU A 196 6.60 -3.41 4.70
CA LEU A 196 6.68 -3.21 3.25
C LEU A 196 7.82 -2.28 2.86
N GLU A 197 8.04 -1.22 3.63
CA GLU A 197 9.16 -0.28 3.45
C GLU A 197 10.49 -1.01 3.56
N ARG A 198 10.70 -1.82 4.61
CA ARG A 198 11.92 -2.61 4.79
C ARG A 198 12.18 -3.57 3.62
N LEU A 199 11.15 -4.30 3.18
CA LEU A 199 11.27 -5.22 2.04
C LEU A 199 11.60 -4.47 0.75
N ALA A 200 10.88 -3.38 0.47
CA ALA A 200 11.05 -2.61 -0.75
C ALA A 200 12.43 -1.94 -0.80
N THR A 201 12.89 -1.36 0.30
CA THR A 201 14.22 -0.77 0.44
C THR A 201 15.31 -1.82 0.27
N TYR A 202 15.18 -2.98 0.93
CA TYR A 202 16.15 -4.07 0.82
C TYR A 202 16.35 -4.53 -0.62
N TYR A 203 15.27 -4.91 -1.32
CA TYR A 203 15.38 -5.41 -2.69
C TYR A 203 15.78 -4.33 -3.69
N TYR A 204 15.37 -3.08 -3.47
CA TYR A 204 15.83 -1.96 -4.29
C TYR A 204 17.35 -1.75 -4.17
N ASN A 205 17.90 -1.80 -2.95
CA ASN A 205 19.34 -1.63 -2.75
C ASN A 205 20.14 -2.72 -3.45
N LEU A 206 19.71 -3.99 -3.37
CA LEU A 206 20.35 -5.08 -4.13
C LEU A 206 20.33 -4.85 -5.64
N VAL A 207 19.26 -4.26 -6.18
CA VAL A 207 19.21 -3.89 -7.61
C VAL A 207 20.24 -2.82 -7.92
N VAL A 208 20.34 -1.79 -7.09
CA VAL A 208 21.32 -0.71 -7.26
C VAL A 208 22.75 -1.26 -7.20
N GLU A 209 23.05 -2.15 -6.26
CA GLU A 209 24.35 -2.82 -6.15
C GLU A 209 24.66 -3.65 -7.41
N SER A 210 23.68 -4.40 -7.92
CA SER A 210 23.85 -5.21 -9.14
C SER A 210 24.19 -4.40 -10.40
N TRP A 211 23.89 -3.10 -10.41
CA TRP A 211 24.23 -2.18 -11.50
C TRP A 211 25.62 -1.56 -11.36
N GLN A 212 26.25 -1.63 -10.18
CA GLN A 212 27.60 -1.13 -9.95
C GLN A 212 28.67 -2.18 -10.28
N ASP A 213 28.30 -3.46 -10.23
CA ASP A 213 29.18 -4.61 -10.51
C ASP A 213 29.26 -4.98 -12.01
N ASN A 214 28.55 -4.25 -12.88
CA ASN A 214 28.57 -4.40 -14.35
C ASN A 214 29.22 -3.19 -15.03
#